data_AF-A0A359AZX0-F1
#
_entry.id   AF-A0A359AZX0-F1
#
_cell.length_a   1.000
_cell.length_b   1.000
_cell.length_c   1.000
_cell.angle_alpha   90.00
_cell.angle_beta   90.00
_cell.angle_gamma   90.00
#
_symmetry.space_group_name_H-M   'P 1'
#
loop_
_entity.id
_entity.type
_entity.pdbx_description
1 polymer ?
#
loop_
_entity_poly.entity_id
_entity_poly.type
_entity_poly.pdbx_seq_one_letter_code
_entity_poly.pdbx_strand_id
1 'polypeptide(L)'
;GKSVDGNKNEYKYAGGPDHGTLSATGTPWYRDDFQTGNLIAGVYPSSASALAAGAKTFDWTVKSAGVTNAHADDIMVAAPVADRNLGEIQANGNVAFEFKHVLSKVSINLIAGEGFTSDEIRPSVVAMNNFKLSGTVDIIDGTATPTGDATATFNPVKLGQVYTVTGKTVVSSYEAFVMPQIIGKDMVIVTVTLNGVPFDVKLTADKLFAGGAHNVLNLTLNKTGVVLSASIAQWNLEDPIDYPLY
;
A
#
# COMPACT_ATOMS: atom_id res chain seq x y z
N GLY A 1 -0.65 -34.71 -13.04
CA GLY A 1 -1.43 -33.67 -13.71
C GLY A 1 -0.76 -33.29 -15.00
N LYS A 2 -1.49 -32.62 -15.89
CA LYS A 2 -0.86 -31.84 -16.96
C LYS A 2 -0.17 -30.65 -16.27
N SER A 3 1.11 -30.39 -16.56
CA SER A 3 1.80 -29.25 -15.94
C SER A 3 1.12 -27.95 -16.40
N VAL A 4 0.68 -27.15 -15.42
CA VAL A 4 0.23 -25.77 -15.60
C VAL A 4 1.30 -24.78 -15.13
N ASP A 5 2.55 -25.24 -14.97
CA ASP A 5 3.67 -24.42 -14.52
C ASP A 5 3.86 -23.23 -15.47
N GLY A 6 3.87 -22.04 -14.89
CA GLY A 6 4.03 -20.81 -15.65
C GLY A 6 2.78 -20.38 -16.43
N ASN A 7 1.61 -20.99 -16.25
CA ASN A 7 0.36 -20.46 -16.80
C ASN A 7 -0.32 -19.50 -15.81
N LYS A 8 -1.04 -18.50 -16.35
CA LYS A 8 -1.87 -17.57 -15.56
C LYS A 8 -3.35 -17.84 -15.79
N ASN A 9 -4.16 -17.58 -14.77
CA ASN A 9 -5.61 -17.60 -14.87
C ASN A 9 -6.21 -16.48 -14.02
N GLU A 10 -7.34 -15.93 -14.45
CA GLU A 10 -7.98 -14.81 -13.80
C GLU A 10 -9.16 -15.27 -12.96
N TYR A 11 -9.21 -14.79 -11.73
CA TYR A 11 -10.28 -15.09 -10.78
C TYR A 11 -10.90 -13.80 -10.29
N LYS A 12 -12.23 -13.82 -10.12
CA LYS A 12 -13.00 -12.75 -9.51
C LYS A 12 -13.24 -13.07 -8.04
N TYR A 13 -12.95 -12.10 -7.18
CA TYR A 13 -13.32 -12.14 -5.77
C TYR A 13 -14.80 -11.79 -5.57
N ALA A 14 -15.48 -12.56 -4.73
CA ALA A 14 -16.81 -12.26 -4.23
C ALA A 14 -16.87 -12.62 -2.73
N GLY A 15 -17.14 -11.63 -1.88
CA GLY A 15 -17.15 -11.80 -0.43
C GLY A 15 -17.24 -10.48 0.33
N GLY A 16 -17.13 -10.58 1.65
CA GLY A 16 -17.04 -9.44 2.56
C GLY A 16 -15.61 -8.92 2.70
N PRO A 17 -15.35 -8.01 3.66
CA PRO A 17 -13.99 -7.51 3.92
C PRO A 17 -13.04 -8.60 4.42
N ASP A 18 -13.54 -9.59 5.17
CA ASP A 18 -12.68 -10.56 5.88
C ASP A 18 -12.46 -11.86 5.11
N HIS A 19 -13.46 -12.29 4.34
CA HIS A 19 -13.42 -13.55 3.61
C HIS A 19 -14.38 -13.56 2.44
N GLY A 20 -14.03 -14.38 1.44
CA GLY A 20 -14.78 -14.54 0.22
C GLY A 20 -14.32 -15.74 -0.57
N THR A 21 -14.83 -15.83 -1.79
CA THR A 21 -14.53 -16.90 -2.73
C THR A 21 -13.95 -16.32 -4.00
N LEU A 22 -13.08 -17.10 -4.65
CA LEU A 22 -12.49 -16.79 -5.95
C LEU A 22 -13.13 -17.68 -7.01
N SER A 23 -13.74 -17.08 -8.03
CA SER A 23 -14.33 -17.79 -9.17
C SER A 23 -13.62 -17.44 -10.46
N ALA A 24 -13.24 -18.44 -11.27
CA ALA A 24 -12.57 -18.19 -12.55
C ALA A 24 -13.44 -17.34 -13.48
N THR A 25 -12.83 -16.40 -14.21
CA THR A 25 -13.53 -15.58 -15.23
C THR A 25 -13.52 -16.24 -16.61
N GLY A 26 -12.64 -17.23 -16.82
CA GLY A 26 -12.55 -18.05 -18.02
C GLY A 26 -12.52 -19.55 -17.70
N THR A 27 -11.75 -20.32 -18.45
CA THR A 27 -11.55 -21.75 -18.17
C THR A 27 -10.90 -21.92 -16.80
N PRO A 28 -11.55 -22.57 -15.82
CA PRO A 28 -10.96 -22.76 -14.51
C PRO A 28 -9.78 -23.71 -14.58
N TRP A 29 -8.89 -23.64 -13.60
CA TRP A 29 -7.99 -24.77 -13.34
C TRP A 29 -8.77 -25.88 -12.65
N TYR A 30 -8.51 -27.12 -13.04
CA TYR A 30 -9.15 -28.30 -12.48
C TYR A 30 -8.23 -28.99 -11.49
N ARG A 31 -8.82 -29.74 -10.55
CA ARG A 31 -8.05 -30.52 -9.56
C ARG A 31 -6.99 -31.41 -10.22
N ASP A 32 -7.28 -32.01 -11.36
CA ASP A 32 -6.38 -32.94 -12.06
C ASP A 32 -5.19 -32.25 -12.73
N ASP A 33 -5.21 -30.91 -12.83
CA ASP A 33 -4.08 -30.11 -13.30
C ASP A 33 -2.94 -30.06 -12.26
N PHE A 34 -3.25 -30.35 -10.98
CA PHE A 34 -2.29 -30.24 -9.89
C PHE A 34 -2.06 -31.54 -9.11
N GLN A 35 -0.92 -31.59 -8.42
CA GLN A 35 -0.65 -32.56 -7.36
C GLN A 35 -0.86 -31.91 -5.99
N THR A 36 -1.22 -32.72 -4.99
CA THR A 36 -1.21 -32.28 -3.59
C THR A 36 0.19 -31.76 -3.24
N GLY A 37 0.26 -30.61 -2.58
CA GLY A 37 1.53 -29.94 -2.25
C GLY A 37 2.06 -28.99 -3.32
N ASN A 38 1.41 -28.88 -4.48
CA ASN A 38 1.74 -27.82 -5.44
C ASN A 38 1.37 -26.45 -4.86
N LEU A 39 2.14 -25.43 -5.22
CA LEU A 39 1.97 -24.06 -4.71
C LEU A 39 1.38 -23.15 -5.80
N ILE A 40 0.46 -22.28 -5.39
CA ILE A 40 -0.16 -21.23 -6.18
C ILE A 40 0.04 -19.92 -5.43
N ALA A 41 0.50 -18.91 -6.16
CA ALA A 41 0.54 -17.53 -5.70
C ALA A 41 -0.57 -16.71 -6.39
N GLY A 42 -1.10 -15.71 -5.69
CA GLY A 42 -2.11 -14.78 -6.21
C GLY A 42 -1.59 -13.35 -6.26
N VAL A 43 -2.04 -12.58 -7.25
CA VAL A 43 -1.77 -11.13 -7.36
C VAL A 43 -3.08 -10.39 -7.56
N TYR A 44 -3.26 -9.31 -6.81
CA TYR A 44 -4.34 -8.35 -6.98
C TYR A 44 -3.77 -6.93 -7.18
N PRO A 45 -4.38 -6.11 -8.05
CA PRO A 45 -5.39 -6.49 -9.04
C PRO A 45 -4.78 -7.37 -10.14
N SER A 46 -5.60 -8.17 -10.83
CA SER A 46 -5.12 -9.04 -11.93
C SER A 46 -4.45 -8.26 -13.07
N SER A 47 -4.81 -6.98 -13.24
CA SER A 47 -4.21 -6.06 -14.20
C SER A 47 -2.83 -5.54 -13.78
N ALA A 48 -2.39 -5.76 -12.54
CA ALA A 48 -1.10 -5.27 -12.05
C ALA A 48 0.09 -5.95 -12.73
N SER A 49 -0.11 -7.18 -13.20
CA SER A 49 0.98 -8.05 -13.62
C SER A 49 0.93 -8.38 -15.11
N ALA A 50 2.00 -8.01 -15.82
CA ALA A 50 2.43 -8.69 -17.04
C ALA A 50 3.44 -9.79 -16.69
N LEU A 51 3.11 -10.67 -15.73
CA LEU A 51 3.98 -11.81 -15.42
C LEU A 51 4.11 -12.69 -16.66
N ALA A 52 5.34 -12.82 -17.16
CA ALA A 52 5.66 -13.79 -18.19
C ALA A 52 5.50 -15.22 -17.65
N ALA A 53 5.29 -16.18 -18.53
CA ALA A 53 5.18 -17.57 -18.14
C ALA A 53 6.45 -18.02 -17.38
N GLY A 54 6.26 -18.56 -16.17
CA GLY A 54 7.34 -19.02 -15.29
C GLY A 54 8.10 -17.91 -14.55
N ALA A 55 7.75 -16.63 -14.76
CA ALA A 55 8.30 -15.54 -13.96
C ALA A 55 7.74 -15.57 -12.53
N LYS A 56 8.54 -15.06 -11.59
CA LYS A 56 8.20 -14.92 -10.16
C LYS A 56 8.12 -13.46 -9.72
N THR A 57 8.46 -12.55 -10.62
CA THR A 57 8.53 -11.13 -10.35
C THR A 57 7.94 -10.34 -11.51
N PHE A 58 7.52 -9.11 -11.21
CA PHE A 58 7.14 -8.12 -12.20
C PHE A 58 7.51 -6.73 -11.71
N ASP A 59 7.79 -5.83 -12.65
CA ASP A 59 8.06 -4.44 -12.32
C ASP A 59 6.76 -3.68 -12.10
N TRP A 60 6.79 -2.77 -11.12
CA TRP A 60 5.68 -1.90 -10.77
C TRP A 60 6.19 -0.47 -10.58
N THR A 61 5.41 0.51 -11.04
CA THR A 61 5.67 1.92 -10.79
C THR A 61 4.42 2.57 -10.23
N VAL A 62 4.55 3.06 -9.00
CA VAL A 62 3.50 3.80 -8.33
C VAL A 62 3.30 5.16 -9.00
N LYS A 63 2.05 5.61 -9.09
CA LYS A 63 1.71 6.91 -9.68
C LYS A 63 2.31 8.07 -8.89
N SER A 64 2.86 9.03 -9.62
CA SER A 64 3.40 10.29 -9.09
C SER A 64 2.42 11.47 -9.24
N ALA A 65 1.27 11.28 -9.87
CA ALA A 65 0.28 12.33 -10.09
C ALA A 65 -1.14 11.75 -10.26
N GLY A 66 -2.15 12.64 -10.19
CA GLY A 66 -3.55 12.26 -10.31
C GLY A 66 -4.06 11.54 -9.06
N VAL A 67 -4.66 10.37 -9.24
CA VAL A 67 -5.14 9.52 -8.12
C VAL A 67 -4.02 8.55 -7.74
N THR A 68 -3.31 8.86 -6.65
CA THR A 68 -2.12 8.12 -6.17
C THR A 68 -2.43 7.05 -5.11
N ASN A 69 -3.71 6.82 -4.80
CA ASN A 69 -4.17 5.86 -3.79
C ASN A 69 -5.32 4.96 -4.31
N ALA A 70 -5.49 4.86 -5.62
CA ALA A 70 -6.61 4.09 -6.17
C ALA A 70 -6.47 2.61 -5.80
N HIS A 71 -7.58 1.95 -5.48
CA HIS A 71 -7.58 0.52 -5.17
C HIS A 71 -6.99 -0.34 -6.30
N ALA A 72 -7.12 0.11 -7.56
CA ALA A 72 -6.54 -0.55 -8.72
C ALA A 72 -5.00 -0.39 -8.85
N ASP A 73 -4.39 0.44 -8.01
CA ASP A 73 -2.94 0.62 -7.93
C ASP A 73 -2.36 0.04 -6.62
N ASP A 74 -3.21 -0.57 -5.79
CA ASP A 74 -2.84 -1.16 -4.51
C ASP A 74 -2.50 -2.64 -4.71
N ILE A 75 -1.20 -2.92 -4.78
CA ILE A 75 -0.74 -4.28 -5.08
C ILE A 75 -0.83 -5.13 -3.82
N MET A 76 -1.58 -6.21 -3.92
CA MET A 76 -1.61 -7.27 -2.94
C MET A 76 -1.12 -8.58 -3.53
N VAL A 77 -0.39 -9.34 -2.72
CA VAL A 77 0.12 -10.66 -3.08
C VAL A 77 -0.36 -11.68 -2.06
N ALA A 78 -0.87 -12.80 -2.55
CA ALA A 78 -1.06 -14.01 -1.76
C ALA A 78 0.09 -14.97 -2.05
N ALA A 79 1.18 -14.80 -1.30
CA ALA A 79 2.34 -15.67 -1.36
C ALA A 79 2.05 -17.01 -0.65
N PRO A 80 2.59 -18.15 -1.13
CA PRO A 80 2.47 -19.40 -0.41
C PRO A 80 3.14 -19.36 0.97
N VAL A 81 2.49 -19.91 1.99
CA VAL A 81 2.99 -19.94 3.37
C VAL A 81 2.86 -21.36 3.92
N ALA A 82 3.98 -22.09 3.91
CA ALA A 82 4.01 -23.54 4.12
C ALA A 82 3.54 -23.98 5.51
N ASP A 83 3.86 -23.23 6.57
CA ASP A 83 3.43 -23.54 7.94
C ASP A 83 1.93 -23.30 8.18
N ARG A 84 1.24 -22.63 7.25
CA ARG A 84 -0.19 -22.32 7.32
C ARG A 84 -1.01 -22.94 6.19
N ASN A 85 -0.39 -23.76 5.32
CA ASN A 85 -1.02 -24.35 4.14
C ASN A 85 -1.69 -23.31 3.20
N LEU A 86 -1.17 -22.08 3.16
CA LEU A 86 -1.68 -21.03 2.26
C LEU A 86 -0.99 -21.14 0.91
N GLY A 87 -1.77 -21.00 -0.17
CA GLY A 87 -1.32 -21.21 -1.54
C GLY A 87 -1.05 -22.67 -1.90
N GLU A 88 -1.15 -23.61 -0.96
CA GLU A 88 -0.86 -25.02 -1.21
C GLU A 88 -2.12 -25.81 -1.59
N ILE A 89 -2.04 -26.59 -2.68
CA ILE A 89 -3.08 -27.56 -3.08
C ILE A 89 -3.21 -28.65 -2.04
N GLN A 90 -4.33 -28.66 -1.31
CA GLN A 90 -4.64 -29.67 -0.31
C GLN A 90 -5.15 -30.97 -0.96
N ALA A 91 -5.18 -32.07 -0.18
CA ALA A 91 -5.60 -33.38 -0.69
C ALA A 91 -7.03 -33.38 -1.25
N ASN A 92 -7.93 -32.59 -0.67
CA ASN A 92 -9.30 -32.38 -1.13
C ASN A 92 -9.42 -31.41 -2.32
N GLY A 93 -8.31 -30.83 -2.78
CA GLY A 93 -8.26 -29.88 -3.89
C GLY A 93 -8.46 -28.42 -3.50
N ASN A 94 -8.72 -28.12 -2.22
CA ASN A 94 -8.90 -26.75 -1.78
C ASN A 94 -7.57 -26.00 -1.71
N VAL A 95 -7.64 -24.69 -1.90
CA VAL A 95 -6.52 -23.76 -1.75
C VAL A 95 -7.02 -22.55 -0.98
N ALA A 96 -6.32 -22.19 0.09
CA ALA A 96 -6.60 -20.98 0.84
C ALA A 96 -5.56 -19.91 0.48
N PHE A 97 -5.99 -18.65 0.37
CA PHE A 97 -5.11 -17.52 0.08
C PHE A 97 -5.25 -16.46 1.17
N GLU A 98 -4.14 -15.81 1.49
CA GLU A 98 -4.10 -14.61 2.32
C GLU A 98 -3.42 -13.51 1.52
N PHE A 99 -4.17 -12.51 1.08
CA PHE A 99 -3.62 -11.38 0.34
C PHE A 99 -3.06 -10.33 1.30
N LYS A 100 -1.86 -9.83 1.02
CA LYS A 100 -1.22 -8.76 1.78
C LYS A 100 -0.78 -7.64 0.86
N HIS A 101 -1.00 -6.40 1.29
CA HIS A 101 -0.44 -5.21 0.65
C HIS A 101 1.08 -5.30 0.64
N VAL A 102 1.71 -5.15 -0.53
CA VAL A 102 3.17 -5.18 -0.66
C VAL A 102 3.79 -3.80 -0.79
N LEU A 103 2.99 -2.77 -1.08
CA LEU A 103 3.40 -1.37 -1.09
C LEU A 103 3.31 -0.76 0.31
N SER A 104 3.90 0.42 0.50
CA SER A 104 3.70 1.23 1.69
C SER A 104 2.69 2.35 1.39
N LYS A 105 1.72 2.55 2.28
CA LYS A 105 0.81 3.69 2.20
C LYS A 105 1.30 4.83 3.07
N VAL A 106 1.23 6.05 2.55
CA VAL A 106 1.52 7.28 3.30
C VAL A 106 0.27 8.15 3.28
N SER A 107 -0.22 8.50 4.47
CA SER A 107 -1.27 9.51 4.63
C SER A 107 -0.69 10.73 5.32
N ILE A 108 -1.02 11.92 4.81
CA ILE A 108 -0.56 13.19 5.33
C ILE A 108 -1.77 13.97 5.82
N ASN A 109 -1.75 14.40 7.08
CA ASN A 109 -2.77 15.25 7.67
C ASN A 109 -2.17 16.61 7.95
N LEU A 110 -2.72 17.65 7.33
CA LEU A 110 -2.34 19.03 7.61
C LEU A 110 -3.24 19.58 8.71
N ILE A 111 -2.62 20.04 9.79
CA ILE A 111 -3.26 20.46 11.03
C ILE A 111 -2.96 21.94 11.27
N ALA A 112 -3.98 22.70 11.65
CA ALA A 112 -3.81 24.08 12.06
C ALA A 112 -3.08 24.15 13.41
N GLY A 113 -1.91 24.79 13.41
CA GLY A 113 -1.11 25.06 14.59
C GLY A 113 -1.30 26.49 15.10
N GLU A 114 -0.43 26.90 16.02
CA GLU A 114 -0.46 28.22 16.62
C GLU A 114 -0.21 29.33 15.58
N GLY A 115 -1.07 30.35 15.60
CA GLY A 115 -0.95 31.53 14.75
C GLY A 115 -1.49 31.38 13.32
N PHE A 116 -2.06 30.23 12.97
CA PHE A 116 -2.80 30.03 11.71
C PHE A 116 -4.22 29.53 11.96
N THR A 117 -5.16 30.04 11.17
CA THR A 117 -6.53 29.52 11.06
C THR A 117 -6.60 28.42 10.00
N SER A 118 -7.63 27.58 10.05
CA SER A 118 -7.84 26.55 9.03
C SER A 118 -8.02 27.13 7.63
N ASP A 119 -8.65 28.30 7.50
CA ASP A 119 -8.90 28.94 6.21
C ASP A 119 -7.63 29.51 5.58
N GLU A 120 -6.70 30.00 6.40
CA GLU A 120 -5.37 30.42 5.93
C GLU A 120 -4.57 29.23 5.39
N ILE A 121 -4.72 28.04 5.98
CA ILE A 121 -3.95 26.84 5.59
C ILE A 121 -4.58 26.10 4.42
N ARG A 122 -5.92 26.12 4.30
CA ARG A 122 -6.69 25.37 3.28
C ARG A 122 -6.19 25.47 1.83
N PRO A 123 -5.71 26.63 1.33
CA PRO A 123 -5.19 26.73 -0.04
C PRO A 123 -3.80 26.15 -0.24
N SER A 124 -3.15 25.61 0.80
CA SER A 124 -1.80 25.05 0.71
C SER A 124 -1.71 23.91 -0.31
N VAL A 125 -0.58 23.85 -1.00
CA VAL A 125 -0.21 22.73 -1.88
C VAL A 125 0.72 21.79 -1.11
N VAL A 126 0.45 20.50 -1.18
CA VAL A 126 1.28 19.46 -0.55
C VAL A 126 1.99 18.66 -1.64
N ALA A 127 3.29 18.45 -1.46
CA ALA A 127 4.12 17.59 -2.29
C ALA A 127 4.92 16.63 -1.40
N MET A 128 5.10 15.40 -1.87
CA MET A 128 6.00 14.42 -1.29
C MET A 128 7.32 14.42 -2.05
N ASN A 129 8.43 14.22 -1.36
CA ASN A 129 9.78 14.34 -1.92
C ASN A 129 10.65 13.13 -1.54
N ASN A 130 11.61 12.80 -2.39
CA ASN A 130 12.65 11.80 -2.13
C ASN A 130 12.13 10.36 -1.88
N PHE A 131 10.98 9.99 -2.46
CA PHE A 131 10.51 8.61 -2.45
C PHE A 131 10.87 7.90 -3.77
N LYS A 132 11.33 6.66 -3.67
CA LYS A 132 11.35 5.73 -4.80
C LYS A 132 9.93 5.24 -5.09
N LEU A 133 9.52 5.33 -6.34
CA LEU A 133 8.18 4.96 -6.80
C LEU A 133 8.18 3.72 -7.71
N SER A 134 9.34 3.35 -8.26
CA SER A 134 9.50 2.15 -9.08
C SER A 134 10.15 1.03 -8.27
N GLY A 135 9.80 -0.20 -8.60
CA GLY A 135 10.41 -1.37 -8.01
C GLY A 135 9.93 -2.68 -8.62
N THR A 136 10.39 -3.77 -8.03
CA THR A 136 10.07 -5.13 -8.46
C THR A 136 9.26 -5.81 -7.35
N VAL A 137 8.11 -6.37 -7.71
CA VAL A 137 7.26 -7.17 -6.83
C VAL A 137 7.63 -8.65 -6.99
N ASP A 138 7.86 -9.34 -5.88
CA ASP A 138 8.08 -10.79 -5.82
C ASP A 138 6.83 -11.49 -5.29
N ILE A 139 6.26 -12.38 -6.10
CA ILE A 139 5.00 -13.06 -5.78
C ILE A 139 5.17 -14.31 -4.92
N ILE A 140 6.41 -14.80 -4.80
CA ILE A 140 6.75 -15.96 -3.99
C ILE A 140 7.05 -15.52 -2.55
N ASP A 141 7.78 -14.42 -2.40
CA ASP A 141 8.07 -13.85 -1.09
C ASP A 141 6.98 -12.91 -0.59
N GLY A 142 6.11 -12.42 -1.47
CA GLY A 142 5.07 -11.45 -1.11
C GLY A 142 5.65 -10.10 -0.72
N THR A 143 6.69 -9.66 -1.42
CA THR A 143 7.42 -8.42 -1.11
C THR A 143 7.54 -7.52 -2.32
N ALA A 144 7.82 -6.25 -2.09
CA ALA A 144 8.14 -5.29 -3.15
C ALA A 144 9.45 -4.57 -2.80
N THR A 145 10.41 -4.57 -3.73
CA THR A 145 11.73 -4.00 -3.53
C THR A 145 11.88 -2.75 -4.41
N PRO A 146 12.28 -1.59 -3.85
CA PRO A 146 12.40 -0.36 -4.61
C PRO A 146 13.61 -0.43 -5.56
N THR A 147 13.44 0.06 -6.78
CA THR A 147 14.50 0.17 -7.79
C THR A 147 14.58 1.61 -8.30
N GLY A 148 15.62 1.92 -9.06
CA GLY A 148 15.85 3.26 -9.60
C GLY A 148 16.11 4.33 -8.55
N ASP A 149 16.07 5.58 -9.01
CA ASP A 149 16.32 6.77 -8.22
C ASP A 149 15.07 7.27 -7.51
N ALA A 150 15.28 8.01 -6.43
CA ALA A 150 14.19 8.69 -5.75
C ALA A 150 13.59 9.78 -6.65
N THR A 151 12.27 9.86 -6.69
CA THR A 151 11.56 10.94 -7.36
C THR A 151 11.74 12.22 -6.55
N ALA A 152 12.24 13.28 -7.19
CA ALA A 152 12.53 14.55 -6.52
C ALA A 152 11.30 15.13 -5.83
N THR A 153 10.17 15.16 -6.55
CA THR A 153 8.89 15.65 -6.00
C THR A 153 7.71 15.03 -6.75
N PHE A 154 6.60 14.81 -6.04
CA PHE A 154 5.34 14.34 -6.62
C PHE A 154 4.16 14.73 -5.73
N ASN A 155 2.93 14.73 -6.28
CA ASN A 155 1.76 15.19 -5.54
C ASN A 155 0.93 14.00 -5.06
N PRO A 156 0.73 13.84 -3.74
CA PRO A 156 -0.27 12.90 -3.24
C PRO A 156 -1.67 13.41 -3.55
N VAL A 157 -2.63 12.51 -3.70
CA VAL A 157 -4.02 12.87 -3.93
C VAL A 157 -4.64 13.42 -2.65
N LYS A 158 -5.33 14.56 -2.77
CA LYS A 158 -6.11 15.14 -1.66
C LYS A 158 -7.41 14.36 -1.50
N LEU A 159 -7.74 14.01 -0.26
CA LEU A 159 -8.98 13.33 0.06
C LEU A 159 -10.17 14.31 0.11
N GLY A 160 -11.35 13.82 -0.27
CA GLY A 160 -12.61 14.57 -0.14
C GLY A 160 -13.10 14.72 1.30
N GLN A 161 -12.63 13.86 2.20
CA GLN A 161 -12.88 13.91 3.64
C GLN A 161 -11.55 13.89 4.39
N VAL A 162 -11.47 14.64 5.48
CA VAL A 162 -10.28 14.65 6.34
C VAL A 162 -10.28 13.47 7.29
N TYR A 163 -9.09 12.98 7.64
CA TYR A 163 -8.94 12.05 8.74
C TYR A 163 -9.19 12.74 10.09
N THR A 164 -9.63 11.94 11.06
CA THR A 164 -9.74 12.40 12.44
C THR A 164 -8.42 12.18 13.15
N VAL A 165 -7.93 13.23 13.80
CA VAL A 165 -6.77 13.16 14.70
C VAL A 165 -7.20 13.71 16.05
N THR A 166 -7.18 12.87 17.09
CA THR A 166 -7.69 13.20 18.42
C THR A 166 -7.08 14.51 18.94
N GLY A 167 -7.95 15.46 19.32
CA GLY A 167 -7.55 16.75 19.87
C GLY A 167 -6.91 17.72 18.88
N LYS A 168 -7.03 17.48 17.56
CA LYS A 168 -6.45 18.31 16.51
C LYS A 168 -7.50 18.71 15.46
N THR A 169 -7.36 19.93 14.93
CA THR A 169 -8.16 20.41 13.80
C THR A 169 -7.44 20.11 12.49
N VAL A 170 -7.82 19.01 11.83
CA VAL A 170 -7.29 18.62 10.52
C VAL A 170 -7.97 19.46 9.43
N VAL A 171 -7.17 20.13 8.61
CA VAL A 171 -7.60 21.02 7.53
C VAL A 171 -7.74 20.27 6.21
N SER A 172 -6.81 19.35 5.94
CA SER A 172 -6.80 18.50 4.74
C SER A 172 -6.04 17.20 5.00
N SER A 173 -6.44 16.15 4.30
CA SER A 173 -5.77 14.85 4.29
C SER A 173 -5.41 14.44 2.88
N TYR A 174 -4.29 13.76 2.72
CA TYR A 174 -3.75 13.31 1.44
C TYR A 174 -3.24 11.89 1.55
N GLU A 175 -3.19 11.17 0.43
CA GLU A 175 -2.67 9.81 0.39
C GLU A 175 -1.83 9.52 -0.85
N ALA A 176 -0.83 8.68 -0.68
CA ALA A 176 -0.13 8.05 -1.79
C ALA A 176 0.37 6.67 -1.40
N PHE A 177 0.47 5.78 -2.37
CA PHE A 177 1.34 4.62 -2.25
C PHE A 177 2.79 5.02 -2.56
N VAL A 178 3.74 4.26 -2.01
CA VAL A 178 5.17 4.35 -2.29
C VAL A 178 5.77 2.95 -2.21
N MET A 179 6.93 2.73 -2.84
CA MET A 179 7.64 1.46 -2.66
C MET A 179 8.14 1.34 -1.21
N PRO A 180 8.20 0.12 -0.64
CA PRO A 180 8.82 -0.10 0.66
C PRO A 180 10.27 0.37 0.67
N GLN A 181 10.66 1.24 1.60
CA GLN A 181 12.01 1.82 1.61
C GLN A 181 12.39 2.42 2.95
N ILE A 182 13.69 2.61 3.16
CA ILE A 182 14.22 3.42 4.26
C ILE A 182 14.62 4.77 3.67
N ILE A 183 14.10 5.86 4.25
CA ILE A 183 14.55 7.22 3.96
C ILE A 183 15.40 7.70 5.12
N GLY A 184 16.60 8.19 4.81
CA GLY A 184 17.56 8.66 5.81
C GLY A 184 17.12 9.93 6.53
N LYS A 185 17.70 10.13 7.71
CA LYS A 185 17.65 11.37 8.49
C LYS A 185 17.96 12.61 7.62
N ASP A 186 17.40 13.76 8.03
CA ASP A 186 17.59 15.10 7.45
C ASP A 186 17.03 15.28 6.02
N MET A 187 16.56 14.21 5.38
CA MET A 187 15.85 14.26 4.10
C MET A 187 14.49 14.95 4.24
N VAL A 188 14.19 15.84 3.29
CA VAL A 188 12.85 16.43 3.16
C VAL A 188 11.93 15.39 2.54
N ILE A 189 10.83 15.05 3.21
CA ILE A 189 9.87 14.04 2.73
C ILE A 189 8.53 14.66 2.30
N VAL A 190 8.20 15.85 2.83
CA VAL A 190 7.01 16.61 2.46
C VAL A 190 7.37 18.08 2.38
N THR A 191 6.84 18.79 1.39
CA THR A 191 6.85 20.24 1.33
C THR A 191 5.41 20.74 1.29
N VAL A 192 5.08 21.64 2.21
CA VAL A 192 3.80 22.34 2.24
C VAL A 192 4.04 23.77 1.76
N THR A 193 3.44 24.15 0.63
CA THR A 193 3.58 25.50 0.10
C THR A 193 2.31 26.30 0.41
N LEU A 194 2.46 27.36 1.21
CA LEU A 194 1.38 28.28 1.56
C LEU A 194 1.71 29.67 1.04
N ASN A 195 0.85 30.22 0.17
CA ASN A 195 1.03 31.55 -0.44
C ASN A 195 2.42 31.75 -1.09
N GLY A 196 2.95 30.69 -1.71
CA GLY A 196 4.27 30.70 -2.35
C GLY A 196 5.46 30.48 -1.40
N VAL A 197 5.22 30.39 -0.09
CA VAL A 197 6.26 30.11 0.91
C VAL A 197 6.31 28.60 1.17
N PRO A 198 7.45 27.93 0.91
CA PRO A 198 7.61 26.50 1.19
C PRO A 198 7.94 26.27 2.68
N PHE A 199 7.31 25.24 3.24
CA PHE A 199 7.61 24.70 4.55
C PHE A 199 8.02 23.24 4.39
N ASP A 200 9.32 22.98 4.54
CA ASP A 200 9.90 21.66 4.36
C ASP A 200 9.83 20.83 5.65
N VAL A 201 9.40 19.59 5.48
CA VAL A 201 9.32 18.59 6.54
C VAL A 201 10.49 17.64 6.41
N LYS A 202 11.46 17.76 7.31
CA LYS A 202 12.64 16.89 7.39
C LYS A 202 12.46 15.77 8.37
N LEU A 203 12.98 14.60 8.03
CA LEU A 203 13.09 13.48 8.96
C LEU A 203 14.11 13.78 10.06
N THR A 204 13.75 13.49 11.31
CA THR A 204 14.64 13.66 12.48
C THR A 204 15.55 12.45 12.72
N ALA A 205 15.18 11.30 12.17
CA ALA A 205 15.90 10.03 12.19
C ALA A 205 15.54 9.22 10.93
N ASP A 206 16.32 8.19 10.63
CA ASP A 206 16.00 7.24 9.56
C ASP A 206 14.61 6.64 9.77
N LYS A 207 13.83 6.54 8.69
CA LYS A 207 12.47 6.03 8.75
C LYS A 207 12.25 4.92 7.74
N LEU A 208 11.83 3.77 8.24
CA LEU A 208 11.27 2.69 7.44
C LEU A 208 9.82 3.01 7.06
N PHE A 209 9.54 2.89 5.76
CA PHE A 209 8.21 2.79 5.16
C PHE A 209 8.07 1.33 4.72
N ALA A 210 7.60 0.47 5.62
CA ALA A 210 7.53 -0.98 5.37
C ALA A 210 6.40 -1.34 4.40
N GLY A 211 6.58 -2.42 3.64
CA GLY A 211 5.50 -3.01 2.85
C GLY A 211 4.35 -3.45 3.76
N GLY A 212 3.12 -3.18 3.32
CA GLY A 212 1.91 -3.45 4.10
C GLY A 212 1.69 -2.51 5.29
N ALA A 213 2.52 -1.47 5.46
CA ALA A 213 2.36 -0.51 6.53
C ALA A 213 1.58 0.74 6.07
N HIS A 214 0.75 1.26 6.97
CA HIS A 214 0.10 2.55 6.82
C HIS A 214 0.83 3.61 7.66
N ASN A 215 1.57 4.48 6.99
CA ASN A 215 2.38 5.53 7.60
C ASN A 215 1.59 6.83 7.64
N VAL A 216 1.23 7.30 8.84
CA VAL A 216 0.47 8.53 9.02
C VAL A 216 1.39 9.65 9.47
N LEU A 217 1.46 10.73 8.69
CA LEU A 217 2.23 11.94 8.95
C LEU A 217 1.27 13.07 9.33
N ASN A 218 1.27 13.44 10.61
CA ASN A 218 0.49 14.55 11.14
C ASN A 218 1.37 15.81 11.18
N LEU A 219 1.11 16.74 10.25
CA LEU A 219 1.86 17.97 10.06
C LEU A 219 1.12 19.14 10.69
N THR A 220 1.65 19.70 11.78
CA THR A 220 1.10 20.91 12.39
C THR A 220 1.85 22.12 11.86
N LEU A 221 1.15 23.01 11.14
CA LEU A 221 1.72 24.25 10.62
C LEU A 221 1.50 25.37 11.64
N ASN A 222 2.59 25.87 12.23
CA ASN A 222 2.58 27.06 13.09
C ASN A 222 3.17 28.24 12.32
N LYS A 223 2.80 29.47 12.71
CA LYS A 223 3.34 30.69 12.09
C LYS A 223 4.86 30.81 12.22
N THR A 224 5.45 30.13 13.20
CA THR A 224 6.89 30.06 13.46
C THR A 224 7.59 28.87 12.79
N GLY A 225 6.85 27.97 12.12
CA GLY A 225 7.41 26.78 11.45
C GLY A 225 6.50 25.54 11.52
N VAL A 226 6.93 24.43 10.92
CA VAL A 226 6.18 23.16 10.92
C VAL A 226 6.69 22.22 11.99
N VAL A 227 5.78 21.59 12.74
CA VAL A 227 6.07 20.44 13.60
C VAL A 227 5.50 19.18 12.96
N LEU A 228 6.36 18.20 12.70
CA LEU A 228 5.98 16.88 12.21
C LEU A 228 5.84 15.92 13.39
N SER A 229 4.75 15.15 13.39
CA SER A 229 4.63 13.90 14.15
C SER A 229 4.25 12.76 13.20
N ALA A 230 4.82 11.58 13.41
CA ALA A 230 4.55 10.41 12.58
C ALA A 230 4.12 9.24 13.48
N SER A 231 3.11 8.51 13.04
CA SER A 231 2.69 7.25 13.64
C SER A 231 2.60 6.18 12.56
N ILE A 232 2.94 4.94 12.92
CA ILE A 232 2.79 3.78 12.05
C ILE A 232 1.57 3.03 12.54
N ALA A 233 0.59 2.82 11.67
CA ALA A 233 -0.47 1.85 11.88
C ALA A 233 -0.14 0.61 11.03
N GLN A 234 -0.40 -0.58 11.57
CA GLN A 234 -0.53 -1.73 10.69
C GLN A 234 -1.74 -1.49 9.80
N TRP A 235 -1.58 -1.77 8.51
CA TRP A 235 -2.74 -1.82 7.65
C TRP A 235 -3.48 -3.10 8.06
N ASN A 236 -4.56 -2.95 8.83
CA ASN A 236 -5.31 -4.07 9.40
C ASN A 236 -5.53 -5.18 8.35
N LEU A 237 -5.14 -6.42 8.66
CA LEU A 237 -6.16 -7.46 8.78
C LEU A 237 -6.94 -7.07 10.03
N GLU A 238 -8.26 -6.90 9.96
CA GLU A 238 -9.02 -6.71 11.18
C GLU A 238 -8.71 -7.90 12.13
N ASP A 239 -8.42 -7.61 13.40
CA ASP A 239 -8.38 -8.67 14.41
C ASP A 239 -9.74 -9.37 14.42
N PRO A 240 -9.80 -10.70 14.55
CA PRO A 240 -11.06 -11.39 14.78
C PRO A 240 -11.73 -10.79 16.02
N ILE A 241 -12.85 -10.07 15.84
CA ILE A 241 -13.76 -9.83 16.94
C ILE A 241 -14.54 -11.13 17.12
N ASP A 242 -14.08 -11.96 18.05
CA ASP A 242 -14.92 -12.98 18.67
C ASP A 242 -16.08 -12.29 19.37
N TYR A 243 -17.25 -12.28 18.72
CA TYR A 243 -18.50 -12.05 19.43
C TYR A 243 -18.89 -13.38 20.08
N PRO A 244 -19.00 -13.47 21.42
CA PRO A 244 -19.58 -14.64 22.05
C PRO A 244 -21.01 -14.83 21.54
N LEU A 245 -21.28 -16.06 21.09
CA LEU A 245 -22.61 -16.56 20.78
C LEU A 245 -23.50 -16.52 22.03
N TYR A 246 -24.80 -16.35 21.79
CA TYR A 246 -25.82 -17.06 22.53
C TYR A 246 -26.31 -18.23 21.67
#